data_AF-A0A1E1GCB8-F1
#
_entry.id   AF-A0A1E1GCB8-F1
#
_cell.length_a   1.000
_cell.length_b   1.000
_cell.length_c   1.000
_cell.angle_alpha   90.00
_cell.angle_beta   90.00
_cell.angle_gamma   90.00
#
_symmetry.space_group_name_H-M   'P 1'
#
loop_
_entity.id
_entity.type
_entity.pdbx_description
1 polymer ?
#
loop_
_entity_poly.entity_id
_entity_poly.type
_entity_poly.pdbx_seq_one_letter_code
_entity_poly.pdbx_strand_id
1 'polypeptide(L)'
;MGNKLLIPGMSFGHVSSVALEDLKRSLLSVNDERECILLIAEILKRGDFTVKNLLINLMNQTKDEAVLNLCIRLFCPVCTHDDLKKVENFRFLSSASEFAVFTFAAGAVETMSYEVVPYLLTLWEEWEDTETEVE
;
A
#
# COMPACT_ATOMS: atom_id res chain seq x y z
N MET A 1 -17.84 -8.55 9.22
CA MET A 1 -17.71 -7.13 9.61
C MET A 1 -17.09 -6.40 8.44
N GLY A 2 -17.70 -5.34 7.91
CA GLY A 2 -17.18 -4.69 6.69
C GLY A 2 -15.79 -4.10 6.93
N ASN A 3 -14.83 -4.40 6.05
CA ASN A 3 -13.48 -3.85 6.10
C ASN A 3 -13.55 -2.33 5.97
N LYS A 4 -13.24 -1.61 7.05
CA LYS A 4 -13.37 -0.16 7.11
C LYS A 4 -12.20 0.49 6.38
N LEU A 5 -12.42 0.94 5.14
CA LEU A 5 -11.41 1.65 4.35
C LEU A 5 -11.07 3.02 4.97
N LEU A 6 -9.79 3.36 5.04
CA LEU A 6 -9.32 4.67 5.50
C LEU A 6 -9.61 5.79 4.48
N ILE A 7 -9.19 5.58 3.23
CA ILE A 7 -9.50 6.44 2.09
C ILE A 7 -10.27 5.60 1.07
N PRO A 8 -11.50 5.97 0.67
CA PRO A 8 -12.25 5.26 -0.37
C PRO A 8 -11.74 5.59 -1.78
N GLY A 9 -11.85 4.64 -2.70
CA GLY A 9 -11.51 4.81 -4.12
C GLY A 9 -10.04 4.59 -4.48
N MET A 10 -9.75 4.73 -5.79
CA MET A 10 -8.41 4.55 -6.40
C MET A 10 -7.57 5.83 -6.35
N SER A 11 -8.21 7.00 -6.33
CA SER A 11 -7.51 8.28 -6.29
C SER A 11 -7.09 8.64 -4.87
N PHE A 12 -5.95 9.31 -4.73
CA PHE A 12 -5.50 9.87 -3.47
C PHE A 12 -6.50 10.90 -2.85
N GLY A 13 -7.49 11.39 -3.60
CA GLY A 13 -8.47 12.39 -3.15
C GLY A 13 -7.99 13.84 -3.36
N HIS A 14 -8.74 14.81 -2.85
CA HIS A 14 -8.36 16.23 -2.97
C HIS A 14 -7.06 16.56 -2.23
N VAL A 15 -6.28 17.50 -2.79
CA VAL A 15 -5.06 18.02 -2.18
C VAL A 15 -5.45 19.08 -1.13
N SER A 16 -4.98 18.90 0.11
CA SER A 16 -5.20 19.87 1.19
C SER A 16 -4.41 21.19 0.99
N SER A 17 -4.82 22.26 1.66
CA SER A 17 -4.11 23.56 1.65
C SER A 17 -2.94 23.67 2.63
N VAL A 18 -2.70 22.63 3.44
CA VAL A 18 -1.60 22.58 4.43
C VAL A 18 -0.25 22.74 3.74
N ALA A 19 0.77 23.34 4.36
CA ALA A 19 2.09 23.41 3.72
C ALA A 19 2.80 22.05 3.76
N LEU A 20 3.60 21.72 2.72
CA LEU A 20 4.35 20.46 2.66
C LEU A 20 5.31 20.30 3.85
N GLU A 21 5.95 21.39 4.28
CA GLU A 21 6.84 21.39 5.45
C GLU A 21 6.12 21.09 6.76
N ASP A 22 4.88 21.54 6.90
CA ASP A 22 4.06 21.23 8.08
C ASP A 22 3.66 19.76 8.09
N LEU A 23 3.29 19.19 6.92
CA LEU A 23 3.03 17.75 6.80
C LEU A 23 4.24 16.91 7.19
N LYS A 24 5.44 17.28 6.72
CA LYS A 24 6.69 16.61 7.08
C LYS A 24 7.00 16.73 8.56
N ARG A 25 6.76 17.89 9.17
CA ARG A 25 6.95 18.09 10.61
C ARG A 25 6.01 17.20 11.41
N SER A 26 4.74 17.12 11.04
CA SER A 26 3.77 16.23 11.68
C SER A 26 4.19 14.76 11.58
N LEU A 27 4.72 14.35 10.43
CA LEU A 27 5.22 12.99 10.19
C LEU A 27 6.39 12.61 11.12
N LEU A 28 7.19 13.57 11.58
CA LEU A 28 8.29 13.31 12.54
C LEU A 28 7.80 13.06 13.96
N SER A 29 6.59 13.49 14.30
CA SER A 29 6.02 13.39 15.66
C SER A 29 4.88 12.39 15.78
N VAL A 30 4.39 11.85 14.66
CA VAL A 30 3.25 10.95 14.65
C VAL A 30 3.62 9.58 15.24
N ASN A 31 2.78 9.06 16.13
CA ASN A 31 2.94 7.73 16.73
C ASN A 31 1.80 6.78 16.35
N ASP A 32 0.73 7.29 15.74
CA ASP A 32 -0.41 6.50 15.27
C ASP A 32 -0.23 6.11 13.80
N GLU A 33 -0.35 4.81 13.51
CA GLU A 33 -0.15 4.28 12.15
C GLU A 33 -1.18 4.82 11.15
N ARG A 34 -2.43 5.04 11.58
CA ARG A 34 -3.49 5.55 10.70
C ARG A 34 -3.24 7.01 10.34
N GLU A 35 -2.86 7.83 11.31
CA GLU A 35 -2.46 9.20 11.06
C GLU A 35 -1.20 9.27 10.18
N CYS A 36 -0.22 8.39 10.43
CA CYS A 36 1.00 8.28 9.64
C CYS A 36 0.70 8.02 8.16
N ILE A 37 -0.13 7.01 7.85
CA ILE A 37 -0.45 6.70 6.43
C ILE A 37 -1.26 7.80 5.75
N LEU A 38 -2.12 8.52 6.48
CA LEU A 38 -2.85 9.67 5.94
C LEU A 38 -1.91 10.84 5.62
N LEU A 39 -0.91 11.10 6.46
CA LEU A 39 0.13 12.10 6.18
C LEU A 39 0.99 11.69 4.98
N ILE A 40 1.39 10.42 4.88
CA ILE A 40 2.11 9.89 3.71
C ILE A 40 1.28 10.11 2.44
N ALA A 41 -0.01 9.79 2.47
CA ALA A 41 -0.90 10.00 1.33
C ALA A 41 -0.95 11.48 0.89
N GLU A 42 -1.07 12.43 1.82
CA GLU A 42 -1.06 13.87 1.52
C GLU A 42 0.26 14.36 0.93
N ILE A 43 1.39 13.77 1.35
CA ILE A 43 2.71 14.12 0.84
C ILE A 43 2.90 13.56 -0.58
N LEU A 44 2.53 12.29 -0.81
CA LEU A 44 2.58 11.66 -2.14
C LEU A 44 1.67 12.36 -3.17
N LYS A 45 0.48 12.84 -2.75
CA LYS A 45 -0.42 13.66 -3.59
C LYS A 45 0.26 14.87 -4.22
N ARG A 46 1.29 15.40 -3.57
CA ARG A 46 2.03 16.59 -4.00
C ARG A 46 3.25 16.24 -4.85
N GLY A 47 3.43 14.97 -5.20
CA GLY A 47 4.58 14.47 -5.94
C GLY A 47 5.86 14.38 -5.11
N ASP A 48 5.76 14.46 -3.78
CA ASP A 48 6.92 14.29 -2.90
C ASP A 48 7.08 12.81 -2.53
N PHE A 49 7.97 12.13 -3.23
CA PHE A 49 8.26 10.70 -3.04
C PHE A 49 9.32 10.42 -1.98
N THR A 50 9.78 11.43 -1.22
CA THR A 50 10.78 11.22 -0.15
C THR A 50 10.25 10.31 0.97
N VAL A 51 8.93 10.21 1.11
CA VAL A 51 8.25 9.34 2.10
C VAL A 51 8.09 7.88 1.66
N LYS A 52 8.52 7.50 0.45
CA LYS A 52 8.32 6.15 -0.10
C LYS A 52 8.93 5.04 0.78
N ASN A 53 10.12 5.26 1.34
CA ASN A 53 10.73 4.27 2.24
C ASN A 53 9.94 4.10 3.54
N LEU A 54 9.33 5.18 4.06
CA LEU A 54 8.46 5.10 5.23
C LEU A 54 7.18 4.32 4.90
N LEU A 55 6.59 4.55 3.72
CA LEU A 55 5.46 3.78 3.22
C LEU A 55 5.77 2.27 3.16
N ILE A 56 6.91 1.90 2.57
CA ILE A 56 7.34 0.49 2.47
C ILE A 56 7.54 -0.12 3.87
N ASN A 57 8.16 0.62 4.80
CA ASN A 57 8.37 0.15 6.16
C ASN A 57 7.02 -0.10 6.87
N LEU A 58 6.10 0.85 6.80
CA LEU A 58 4.77 0.72 7.40
C LEU A 58 4.00 -0.46 6.79
N MET A 59 4.04 -0.60 5.46
CA MET A 59 3.42 -1.71 4.73
C MET A 59 3.90 -3.09 5.22
N ASN A 60 5.18 -3.22 5.58
CA ASN A 60 5.75 -4.50 6.03
C ASN A 60 5.66 -4.73 7.55
N GLN A 61 5.21 -3.76 8.34
CA GLN A 61 5.22 -3.83 9.80
C GLN A 61 3.83 -3.76 10.43
N THR A 62 2.91 -3.02 9.82
CA THR A 62 1.57 -2.79 10.37
C THR A 62 0.82 -4.10 10.62
N LYS A 63 0.02 -4.12 11.69
CA LYS A 63 -0.97 -5.18 11.98
C LYS A 63 -2.39 -4.70 11.76
N ASP A 64 -2.58 -3.42 11.44
CA ASP A 64 -3.88 -2.86 11.10
C ASP A 64 -4.14 -3.11 9.61
N GLU A 65 -5.11 -3.99 9.33
CA GLU A 65 -5.48 -4.35 7.96
C GLU A 65 -5.91 -3.14 7.12
N ALA A 66 -6.56 -2.13 7.71
CA ALA A 66 -6.96 -0.94 6.98
C ALA A 66 -5.76 -0.06 6.58
N VAL A 67 -4.74 -0.01 7.45
CA VAL A 67 -3.46 0.66 7.16
C VAL A 67 -2.71 -0.09 6.07
N LEU A 68 -2.60 -1.42 6.16
CA LEU A 68 -1.95 -2.25 5.15
C LEU A 68 -2.57 -2.05 3.75
N ASN A 69 -3.90 -2.14 3.67
CA ASN A 69 -4.62 -1.99 2.41
C ASN A 69 -4.49 -0.59 1.81
N LEU A 70 -4.36 0.46 2.65
CA LEU A 70 -4.03 1.78 2.13
C LEU A 70 -2.56 1.86 1.68
N CYS A 71 -1.63 1.26 2.42
CA CYS A 71 -0.22 1.23 2.02
C CYS A 71 -0.03 0.63 0.63
N ILE A 72 -0.65 -0.54 0.39
CA ILE A 72 -0.61 -1.23 -0.91
C ILE A 72 -1.13 -0.33 -2.03
N ARG A 73 -2.31 0.27 -1.84
CA ARG A 73 -2.93 1.15 -2.83
C ARG A 73 -2.11 2.41 -3.12
N LEU A 74 -1.41 2.95 -2.13
CA LEU A 74 -0.50 4.08 -2.34
C LEU A 74 0.81 3.65 -2.99
N PHE A 75 1.32 2.46 -2.68
CA PHE A 75 2.60 1.95 -3.17
C PHE A 75 2.54 1.62 -4.65
N CYS A 76 1.53 0.87 -5.12
CA CYS A 76 1.46 0.41 -6.50
C CYS A 76 1.64 1.53 -7.55
N PRO A 77 0.93 2.68 -7.49
CA PRO A 77 1.09 3.75 -8.47
C PRO A 77 2.37 4.58 -8.32
N VAL A 78 3.13 4.47 -7.21
CA VAL A 78 4.33 5.29 -6.95
C VAL A 78 5.63 4.49 -6.91
N CYS A 79 5.54 3.16 -6.96
CA CYS A 79 6.71 2.29 -6.97
C CYS A 79 7.48 2.42 -8.29
N THR A 80 8.78 2.15 -8.22
CA THR A 80 9.67 2.08 -9.39
C THR A 80 10.00 0.62 -9.68
N HIS A 81 10.53 0.34 -10.87
CA HIS A 81 11.04 -0.99 -11.23
C HIS A 81 12.04 -1.53 -10.19
N ASP A 82 12.90 -0.67 -9.63
CA ASP A 82 13.87 -1.06 -8.61
C ASP A 82 13.23 -1.37 -7.25
N ASP A 83 12.08 -0.78 -6.94
CA ASP A 83 11.33 -1.13 -5.74
C ASP A 83 10.69 -2.52 -5.88
N LEU A 84 10.26 -2.88 -7.09
CA LEU A 84 9.66 -4.19 -7.38
C LEU A 84 10.69 -5.33 -7.37
N LYS A 85 11.94 -5.06 -7.75
CA LYS A 85 13.03 -6.06 -7.70
C LYS A 85 13.46 -6.44 -6.28
N LYS A 86 13.15 -5.60 -5.30
CA LYS A 86 13.51 -5.79 -3.90
C LYS A 86 12.44 -6.61 -3.19
N VAL A 87 12.64 -7.92 -3.10
CA VAL A 87 11.70 -8.84 -2.46
C VAL A 87 11.42 -8.44 -1.00
N GLU A 88 12.37 -7.81 -0.32
CA GLU A 88 12.20 -7.27 1.03
C GLU A 88 11.11 -6.20 1.15
N ASN A 89 10.75 -5.51 0.07
CA ASN A 89 9.66 -4.55 0.05
C ASN A 89 8.29 -5.21 0.11
N PHE A 90 8.20 -6.53 -0.13
CA PHE A 90 6.95 -7.30 -0.23
C PHE A 90 6.80 -8.37 0.85
N ARG A 91 7.55 -8.29 1.96
CA ARG A 91 7.44 -9.24 3.08
C ARG A 91 6.02 -9.34 3.63
N PHE A 92 5.20 -8.29 3.52
CA PHE A 92 3.80 -8.32 3.91
C PHE A 92 3.00 -9.41 3.20
N LEU A 93 3.36 -9.76 1.95
CA LEU A 93 2.64 -10.78 1.16
C LEU A 93 2.72 -12.18 1.76
N SER A 94 3.78 -12.51 2.52
CA SER A 94 3.94 -13.86 3.09
C SER A 94 2.95 -14.16 4.21
N SER A 95 2.25 -13.15 4.74
CA SER A 95 1.25 -13.31 5.80
C SER A 95 0.05 -12.38 5.61
N ALA A 96 -0.18 -11.92 4.37
CA ALA A 96 -1.28 -11.04 4.04
C ALA A 96 -2.61 -11.79 4.12
N SER A 97 -3.67 -11.10 4.53
CA SER A 97 -5.03 -11.62 4.39
C SER A 97 -5.41 -11.70 2.91
N GLU A 98 -6.42 -12.51 2.59
CA GLU A 98 -7.00 -12.58 1.25
C GLU A 98 -7.37 -11.19 0.71
N PHE A 99 -7.93 -10.33 1.57
CA PHE A 99 -8.29 -8.96 1.19
C PHE A 99 -7.08 -8.09 0.84
N ALA A 100 -5.97 -8.23 1.57
CA ALA A 100 -4.73 -7.52 1.25
C ALA A 100 -4.06 -8.07 -0.02
N VAL A 101 -4.08 -9.39 -0.24
CA VAL A 101 -3.61 -10.04 -1.47
C VAL A 101 -4.43 -9.56 -2.67
N PHE A 102 -5.75 -9.56 -2.56
CA PHE A 102 -6.66 -9.04 -3.58
C PHE A 102 -6.38 -7.56 -3.87
N THR A 103 -6.19 -6.74 -2.84
CA THR A 103 -5.85 -5.32 -3.00
C THR A 103 -4.53 -5.12 -3.73
N PHE A 104 -3.52 -5.96 -3.46
CA PHE A 104 -2.25 -5.93 -4.17
C PHE A 104 -2.42 -6.35 -5.63
N ALA A 105 -3.09 -7.47 -5.90
CA ALA A 105 -3.34 -7.97 -7.25
C ALA A 105 -4.13 -6.96 -8.09
N ALA A 106 -5.18 -6.35 -7.52
CA ALA A 106 -5.96 -5.31 -8.19
C ALA A 106 -5.13 -4.04 -8.47
N GLY A 107 -4.25 -3.66 -7.55
CA GLY A 107 -3.36 -2.50 -7.72
C GLY A 107 -2.15 -2.75 -8.61
N ALA A 108 -1.77 -4.00 -8.87
CA ALA A 108 -0.53 -4.35 -9.57
C ALA A 108 -0.43 -3.75 -10.98
N VAL A 109 -1.57 -3.54 -11.66
CA VAL A 109 -1.63 -2.90 -12.98
C VAL A 109 -1.10 -1.47 -12.94
N GLU A 110 -1.32 -0.75 -11.83
CA GLU A 110 -0.88 0.64 -11.65
C GLU A 110 0.65 0.76 -11.49
N THR A 111 1.35 -0.35 -11.24
CA THR A 111 2.83 -0.38 -11.20
C THR A 111 3.45 -0.17 -12.59
N MET A 112 2.67 -0.43 -13.66
CA MET A 112 3.11 -0.36 -15.06
C MET A 112 4.45 -1.07 -15.33
N SER A 113 4.71 -2.17 -14.64
CA SER A 113 5.99 -2.85 -14.64
C SER A 113 5.82 -4.37 -14.70
N TYR A 114 6.54 -5.02 -15.62
CA TYR A 114 6.55 -6.50 -15.69
C TYR A 114 7.23 -7.15 -14.47
N GLU A 115 8.00 -6.39 -13.68
CA GLU A 115 8.64 -6.86 -12.45
C GLU A 115 7.62 -7.28 -11.38
N VAL A 116 6.34 -6.88 -11.52
CA VAL A 116 5.26 -7.32 -10.61
C VAL A 116 4.76 -8.74 -10.92
N VAL A 117 4.96 -9.22 -12.15
CA VAL A 117 4.38 -10.47 -12.66
C VAL A 117 4.79 -11.70 -11.83
N PRO A 118 6.06 -11.89 -11.43
CA PRO A 118 6.44 -13.03 -10.61
C PRO A 118 5.66 -13.11 -9.29
N TYR A 119 5.42 -11.96 -8.63
CA TYR A 119 4.63 -11.93 -7.40
C TYR A 119 3.19 -12.35 -7.65
N LEU A 120 2.58 -11.92 -8.76
CA LEU A 120 1.22 -12.32 -9.12
C LEU A 120 1.11 -13.81 -9.40
N LEU A 121 2.12 -14.41 -10.06
CA LEU A 121 2.14 -15.85 -10.33
C LEU A 121 2.29 -16.67 -9.03
N THR A 122 3.17 -16.25 -8.12
CA THR A 122 3.32 -16.90 -6.81
C THR A 122 2.05 -16.78 -5.98
N LEU A 123 1.42 -15.60 -5.96
CA LEU A 123 0.14 -15.43 -5.27
C LEU A 123 -0.97 -16.24 -5.93
N TRP A 124 -0.96 -16.40 -7.25
CA TRP A 124 -1.93 -17.24 -7.92
C TRP A 124 -1.77 -18.71 -7.52
N GLU A 125 -0.55 -19.25 -7.51
CA GLU A 125 -0.27 -20.63 -7.07
C GLU A 125 -0.68 -20.88 -5.61
N GLU A 126 -0.36 -19.95 -4.70
CA GLU A 126 -0.70 -20.07 -3.28
C GLU A 126 -2.21 -19.98 -2.98
N TRP A 127 -2.98 -19.34 -3.86
CA TRP A 127 -4.42 -19.12 -3.69
C TRP A 127 -5.27 -19.88 -4.72
N GLU A 128 -4.67 -20.67 -5.61
CA GLU A 128 -5.39 -21.43 -6.65
C GLU A 128 -6.38 -22.43 -6.02
N ASP A 129 -6.01 -23.02 -4.87
CA ASP A 129 -6.82 -23.98 -4.13
C ASP A 129 -7.79 -23.34 -3.12
N THR A 130 -7.83 -22.00 -3.02
CA THR A 130 -8.89 -21.31 -2.26
C THR A 130 -10.18 -21.26 -3.06
N GLU A 131 -10.72 -22.41 -3.44
CA GLU A 131 -12.09 -22.51 -3.89
C GLU A 131 -13.00 -22.04 -2.75
N THR A 132 -13.73 -20.96 -3.01
CA THR A 132 -14.94 -20.69 -2.23
C THR A 132 -15.93 -21.78 -2.61
N GLU A 133 -16.35 -22.60 -1.65
CA GLU A 133 -17.61 -23.33 -1.78
C GLU A 133 -18.72 -22.30 -1.97
N VAL A 134 -18.97 -21.92 -3.23
CA VAL A 134 -20.15 -21.14 -3.60
C VAL A 134 -21.29 -22.14 -3.80
N GLU A 135 -21.98 -22.46 -2.70
CA GLU A 135 -23.38 -22.93 -2.73
C GLU A 135 -24.36 -21.76 -2.62
#